data_AF-A0AAV6YRA4-F1
#
_entry.id   AF-A0AAV6YRA4-F1
#
_cell.length_a   1.000
_cell.length_b   1.000
_cell.length_c   1.000
_cell.angle_alpha   90.00
_cell.angle_beta   90.00
_cell.angle_gamma   90.00
#
_symmetry.space_group_name_H-M   'P 1'
#
loop_
_entity.id
_entity.type
_entity.pdbx_description
1 polymer ?
#
loop_
_entity_poly.entity_id
_entity_poly.type
_entity_poly.pdbx_seq_one_letter_code
_entity_poly.pdbx_strand_id
1 'polypeptide(L)'
;MASPSSLHVSAFVLFQVLFRGDLGLPVLAEGAVWKSWDLLKDGFISVLDKARSTPYGRLLTRFSLLRLKHSSAVGGASLAAKNIGVDLPLNYQENVDVFYTHSFP
;
A
#
# COMPACT_ATOMS: atom_id res chain seq x y z
N MET A 1 -23.69 9.46 14.58
CA MET A 1 -23.93 9.45 13.12
C MET A 1 -23.08 10.54 12.48
N ALA A 2 -22.06 10.18 11.71
CA ALA A 2 -21.24 11.17 11.00
C ALA A 2 -21.98 11.63 9.73
N SER A 3 -21.95 12.94 9.45
CA SER A 3 -22.54 13.56 8.25
C SER A 3 -21.95 12.95 6.96
N PRO A 4 -22.73 12.74 5.88
CA PRO A 4 -22.23 12.23 4.59
C PRO A 4 -21.07 13.06 3.99
N SER A 5 -21.02 14.36 4.31
CA SER A 5 -19.92 15.26 3.88
C SER A 5 -18.62 15.00 4.64
N SER A 6 -18.69 14.52 5.87
CA SER A 6 -17.52 14.22 6.71
C SER A 6 -16.83 12.92 6.31
N LEU A 7 -17.58 11.95 5.79
CA LEU A 7 -17.05 10.68 5.27
C LEU A 7 -16.27 10.87 3.96
N HIS A 8 -16.77 11.68 3.03
CA HIS A 8 -16.06 11.98 1.77
C HIS A 8 -14.75 12.73 2.01
N VAL A 9 -14.74 13.70 2.92
CA VAL A 9 -13.52 14.44 3.29
C VAL A 9 -12.52 13.53 4.00
N SER A 10 -12.97 12.67 4.92
CA SER A 10 -12.10 11.74 5.65
C SER A 10 -11.47 10.68 4.74
N ALA A 11 -12.26 10.11 3.81
CA ALA A 11 -11.74 9.16 2.83
C ALA A 11 -10.73 9.82 1.88
N PHE A 12 -11.01 11.03 1.38
CA PHE A 12 -10.11 11.77 0.50
C PHE A 12 -8.78 12.12 1.18
N VAL A 13 -8.81 12.56 2.44
CA VAL A 13 -7.59 12.87 3.22
C VAL A 13 -6.78 11.60 3.52
N LEU A 14 -7.45 10.47 3.78
CA LEU A 14 -6.80 9.17 4.02
C LEU A 14 -6.02 8.67 2.80
N PHE A 15 -6.52 8.89 1.58
CA PHE A 15 -5.77 8.50 0.38
C PHE A 15 -4.57 9.41 0.15
N GLN A 16 -4.66 10.72 0.43
CA GLN A 16 -3.53 11.63 0.21
C GLN A 16 -2.35 11.38 1.16
N VAL A 17 -2.60 10.99 2.42
CA VAL A 17 -1.51 10.72 3.37
C VAL A 17 -0.64 9.54 2.93
N LEU A 18 -1.21 8.57 2.19
CA LEU A 18 -0.46 7.44 1.63
C LEU A 18 0.63 7.87 0.64
N PHE A 19 0.48 9.03 -0.02
CA PHE A 19 1.47 9.53 -0.98
C PHE A 19 2.59 10.35 -0.32
N ARG A 20 2.46 10.72 0.96
CA ARG A 20 3.37 11.67 1.64
C ARG A 20 4.43 11.01 2.52
N GLY A 21 4.35 9.70 2.76
CA GLY A 21 5.34 8.98 3.56
C GLY A 21 6.65 8.70 2.83
N ASP A 22 7.70 8.32 3.56
CA ASP A 22 9.05 8.05 3.02
C ASP A 22 9.09 6.93 1.97
N LEU A 23 8.13 6.00 2.04
CA LEU A 23 7.95 4.93 1.07
C LEU A 23 7.24 5.38 -0.21
N GLY A 24 6.76 6.63 -0.28
CA GLY A 24 5.69 6.99 -1.22
C GLY A 24 4.46 6.12 -0.97
N LEU A 25 3.67 5.85 -2.01
CA LEU A 25 2.55 4.90 -1.92
C LEU A 25 3.07 3.49 -1.63
N PRO A 26 2.81 2.90 -0.44
CA PRO A 26 3.21 1.53 -0.16
C PRO A 26 2.22 0.54 -0.77
N VAL A 27 2.71 -0.41 -1.57
CA VAL A 27 1.91 -1.45 -2.24
C VAL A 27 2.38 -2.83 -1.79
N LEU A 28 1.53 -3.58 -1.10
CA LEU A 28 1.83 -4.96 -0.72
C LEU A 28 1.60 -5.90 -1.91
N ALA A 29 2.69 -6.51 -2.39
CA ALA A 29 2.74 -7.36 -3.57
C ALA A 29 2.76 -8.85 -3.17
N GLU A 30 1.57 -9.42 -2.98
CA GLU A 30 1.37 -10.83 -2.63
C GLU A 30 1.07 -11.70 -3.86
N GLY A 31 1.54 -12.96 -3.81
CA GLY A 31 1.35 -13.94 -4.87
C GLY A 31 2.61 -14.24 -5.69
N ALA A 32 2.62 -15.39 -6.36
CA ALA A 32 3.82 -15.92 -7.03
C ALA A 32 4.29 -15.08 -8.23
N VAL A 33 3.39 -14.34 -8.88
CA VAL A 33 3.70 -13.50 -10.06
C VAL A 33 4.78 -12.46 -9.75
N TRP A 34 4.77 -11.89 -8.54
CA TRP A 34 5.73 -10.88 -8.10
C TRP A 34 7.15 -11.40 -7.92
N LYS A 35 7.36 -12.73 -7.90
CA LYS A 35 8.70 -13.32 -7.90
C LYS A 35 9.46 -13.03 -9.19
N SER A 36 8.74 -12.73 -10.27
CA SER A 36 9.30 -12.37 -11.57
C SER A 36 9.19 -10.86 -11.82
N TRP A 37 9.37 -10.04 -10.78
CA TRP A 37 9.22 -8.58 -10.87
C TRP A 37 10.02 -7.96 -12.01
N ASP A 38 11.25 -8.43 -12.26
CA ASP A 38 12.10 -7.89 -13.33
C ASP A 38 11.45 -8.00 -14.73
N LEU A 39 10.61 -9.02 -14.96
CA LEU A 39 9.86 -9.16 -16.21
C LEU A 39 8.63 -8.26 -16.30
N LEU A 40 8.08 -7.86 -15.15
CA LEU A 40 6.87 -7.02 -15.03
C LEU A 40 7.21 -5.53 -15.02
N LYS A 41 8.41 -5.19 -14.55
CA LYS A 41 8.84 -3.85 -14.15
C LYS A 41 8.52 -2.79 -15.20
N ASP A 42 8.97 -2.98 -16.43
CA ASP A 42 8.84 -1.95 -17.48
C ASP A 42 7.37 -1.70 -17.86
N GLY A 43 6.59 -2.77 -18.00
CA GLY A 43 5.15 -2.68 -18.26
C GLY A 43 4.41 -2.01 -17.11
N PHE A 44 4.73 -2.39 -15.87
CA PHE A 44 4.12 -1.84 -14.67
C PHE A 44 4.40 -0.33 -14.53
N ILE A 45 5.66 0.09 -14.67
CA ILE A 45 6.06 1.51 -14.59
C ILE A 45 5.42 2.31 -15.73
N SER A 46 5.41 1.78 -16.96
CA SER A 46 4.81 2.46 -18.11
C SER A 46 3.33 2.80 -17.91
N VAL A 47 2.56 1.87 -17.34
CA VAL A 47 1.13 2.10 -17.07
C VAL A 47 0.93 3.15 -15.98
N LEU A 48 1.74 3.11 -14.92
CA LEU A 48 1.68 4.12 -13.86
C LEU A 48 2.09 5.51 -14.34
N ASP A 49 3.12 5.60 -15.19
CA ASP A 49 3.56 6.87 -15.76
C ASP A 49 2.47 7.48 -16.66
N LYS A 50 1.80 6.67 -17.48
CA LYS A 50 0.63 7.12 -18.24
C LYS A 50 -0.51 7.59 -17.33
N ALA A 51 -0.79 6.87 -16.24
CA ALA A 51 -1.83 7.23 -15.29
C ALA A 51 -1.54 8.56 -14.56
N ARG A 52 -0.27 8.96 -14.42
CA ARG A 52 0.16 10.26 -13.87
C ARG A 52 -0.31 11.46 -14.69
N SER A 53 -0.74 11.28 -15.94
CA SER A 53 -1.36 12.37 -16.72
C SER A 53 -2.66 12.89 -16.11
N THR A 54 -3.37 12.06 -15.32
CA THR A 54 -4.63 12.43 -14.67
C THR A 54 -4.41 13.30 -13.41
N PRO A 55 -5.37 14.15 -13.00
CA PRO A 55 -5.22 15.00 -11.82
C PRO A 55 -4.87 14.23 -10.54
N TYR A 56 -5.44 13.03 -10.35
CA TYR A 56 -5.16 12.16 -9.20
C TYR A 56 -3.84 11.41 -9.34
N GLY A 57 -3.50 10.97 -10.56
CA GLY A 57 -2.24 10.29 -10.83
C GLY A 57 -1.02 11.16 -10.56
N ARG A 58 -1.10 12.48 -10.71
CA ARG A 58 -0.01 13.42 -10.39
C ARG A 58 0.45 13.37 -8.94
N LEU A 59 -0.40 12.89 -8.03
CA LEU A 59 -0.03 12.70 -6.62
C LEU A 59 0.93 11.52 -6.42
N LEU A 60 1.00 10.59 -7.38
CA LEU A 60 1.91 9.44 -7.37
C LEU A 60 3.32 9.87 -7.78
N THR A 61 4.06 10.48 -6.87
CA THR A 61 5.48 10.87 -7.08
C THR A 61 6.45 9.71 -6.81
N ARG A 62 6.08 8.81 -5.91
CA ARG A 62 6.89 7.68 -5.46
C ARG A 62 6.00 6.52 -5.04
N PHE A 63 6.46 5.29 -5.26
CA PHE A 63 5.85 4.09 -4.67
C PHE A 63 6.91 3.09 -4.23
N SER A 64 6.56 2.24 -3.28
CA SER A 64 7.38 1.12 -2.82
C SER A 64 6.57 -0.17 -2.84
N LEU A 65 7.16 -1.23 -3.42
CA LEU A 65 6.60 -2.56 -3.39
C LEU A 65 7.10 -3.30 -2.15
N LEU A 66 6.15 -3.79 -1.37
CA LEU A 66 6.37 -4.51 -0.13
C LEU A 66 6.05 -5.99 -0.33
N ARG A 67 6.74 -6.87 0.41
CA ARG A 67 6.43 -8.30 0.48
C ARG A 67 6.32 -8.72 1.94
N LEU A 68 5.38 -9.60 2.28
CA LEU A 68 5.31 -10.15 3.63
C LEU A 68 6.51 -11.04 3.95
N LYS A 69 7.02 -10.91 5.18
CA LYS A 69 7.99 -11.83 5.80
C LYS A 69 7.35 -13.06 6.41
N HIS A 70 6.08 -12.93 6.78
CA HIS A 70 5.31 -13.96 7.44
C HIS A 70 4.05 -14.29 6.62
N SER A 71 3.40 -15.41 6.95
CA SER A 71 2.14 -15.74 6.32
C SER A 71 1.08 -14.66 6.59
N SER A 72 0.26 -14.38 5.59
CA SER A 72 -0.92 -13.52 5.74
C SER A 72 -1.91 -14.00 6.82
N ALA A 73 -1.79 -15.27 7.24
CA ALA A 73 -2.51 -15.83 8.39
C ALA A 73 -2.32 -15.02 9.68
N VAL A 74 -1.16 -14.36 9.87
CA VAL A 74 -0.93 -13.45 11.02
C VAL A 74 -1.91 -12.28 11.02
N GLY A 75 -2.19 -11.71 9.83
CA GLY A 75 -3.21 -10.68 9.67
C GLY A 75 -4.61 -11.19 9.99
N GLY A 76 -4.93 -12.43 9.58
CA GLY A 76 -6.17 -13.10 9.91
C GLY A 76 -6.36 -13.32 11.42
N ALA A 77 -5.33 -13.80 12.11
CA ALA A 77 -5.34 -13.97 13.56
C ALA A 77 -5.51 -12.64 14.30
N SER A 78 -4.81 -11.58 13.86
CA SER A 78 -4.97 -10.23 14.42
C SER A 78 -6.38 -9.68 14.25
N LEU A 79 -6.99 -9.89 13.08
CA LEU A 79 -8.35 -9.44 12.84
C LEU A 79 -9.36 -10.22 13.71
N ALA A 80 -9.17 -11.54 13.87
CA ALA A 80 -10.00 -12.36 14.74
C ALA A 80 -9.89 -11.97 16.22
N ALA A 81 -8.68 -11.70 16.70
CA ALA A 81 -8.45 -11.21 18.06
C ALA A 81 -9.17 -9.86 18.29
N LYS A 82 -9.03 -8.91 17.34
CA LYS A 82 -9.73 -7.62 17.42
C LYS A 82 -11.25 -7.79 17.50
N ASN A 83 -11.80 -8.77 16.77
CA ASN A 83 -13.22 -9.07 16.80
C ASN A 83 -13.73 -9.56 18.17
N ILE A 84 -12.86 -10.16 19.00
CA ILE A 84 -13.19 -10.56 20.38
C ILE A 84 -12.69 -9.56 21.44
N GLY A 85 -12.31 -8.36 21.01
CA GLY A 85 -11.84 -7.29 21.92
C GLY A 85 -10.40 -7.48 22.43
N VAL A 86 -9.62 -8.37 21.81
CA VAL A 86 -8.21 -8.59 22.14
C VAL A 86 -7.33 -7.95 21.08
N ASP A 87 -6.38 -7.11 21.49
CA ASP A 87 -5.38 -6.57 20.57
C ASP A 87 -4.09 -7.40 20.64
N LEU A 88 -3.72 -8.02 19.52
CA LEU A 88 -2.46 -8.77 19.44
C LEU A 88 -1.31 -7.79 19.20
N PRO A 89 -0.22 -7.85 19.97
CA PRO A 89 0.95 -7.01 19.70
C PRO A 89 1.58 -7.45 18.37
N LEU A 90 1.46 -6.60 17.35
CA LEU A 90 2.07 -6.80 16.05
C LEU A 90 3.14 -5.75 15.79
N ASN A 91 4.34 -6.21 15.45
CA ASN A 91 5.36 -5.34 14.89
C ASN A 91 5.20 -5.26 13.37
N TYR A 92 4.44 -4.26 12.90
CA TYR A 92 4.15 -4.09 11.48
C TYR A 92 5.40 -3.83 10.62
N GLN A 93 6.44 -3.20 11.17
CA GLN A 93 7.69 -2.93 10.45
C GLN A 93 8.49 -4.22 10.21
N GLU A 94 8.44 -5.16 11.16
CA GLU A 94 9.11 -6.46 11.03
C GLU A 94 8.34 -7.47 10.19
N ASN A 95 7.09 -7.18 9.81
CA ASN A 95 6.26 -8.08 9.02
C ASN A 95 6.46 -7.96 7.51
N VAL A 96 7.19 -6.94 7.04
CA VAL A 96 7.37 -6.65 5.61
C VAL A 96 8.83 -6.38 5.25
N ASP A 97 9.16 -6.61 3.97
CA ASP A 97 10.36 -6.10 3.30
C ASP A 97 9.96 -5.19 2.16
N VAL A 98 10.70 -4.09 1.98
CA VAL A 98 10.68 -3.31 0.75
C VAL A 98 11.63 -3.98 -0.24
N PHE A 99 11.12 -4.47 -1.37
CA PHE A 99 11.99 -5.10 -2.39
C PHE A 99 12.17 -4.22 -3.63
N TYR A 100 11.37 -3.17 -3.80
CA TYR A 100 11.51 -2.23 -4.90
C TYR A 100 10.94 -0.86 -4.54
N THR A 101 11.61 0.20 -4.97
CA THR A 101 11.11 1.58 -4.87
C THR A 101 11.35 2.30 -6.18
N HIS A 102 10.37 3.08 -6.60
CA HIS A 102 10.48 3.93 -7.78
C HIS A 102 10.03 5.35 -7.44
N SER A 103 10.84 6.31 -7.89
CA SER A 103 10.51 7.72 -7.88
C SER A 103 10.40 8.17 -9.32
N PHE A 104 9.25 8.71 -9.66
CA PHE A 104 9.04 9.32 -10.96
C PHE A 104 9.64 10.73 -10.95
N PRO A 105 10.14 11.21 -12.11
CA PRO A 105 10.61 12.59 -12.26
C PRO A 105 9.48 13.62 -12.06
#